data_AF-A0A6B2T0K9-F1
#
_entry.id   AF-A0A6B2T0K9-F1
#
_cell.length_a   1.000
_cell.length_b   1.000
_cell.length_c   1.000
_cell.angle_alpha   90.00
_cell.angle_beta   90.00
_cell.angle_gamma   90.00
#
_symmetry.space_group_name_H-M   'P 1'
#
loop_
_entity.id
_entity.type
_entity.pdbx_description
1 polymer ?
#
loop_
_entity_poly.entity_id
_entity_poly.type
_entity_poly.pdbx_seq_one_letter_code
_entity_poly.pdbx_strand_id
1 'polypeptide(L)'
;LAAREVLRHPGVRRVDVVELDTGVVDLARHDPALSELNTHAYRDPRVRVVHADAFRWLRLARTRYDVVISDLPDPGITPSTKLYSQEFYGLTTRVLADGGRLAVHAGPLATRPRVFWTVEATLRAAGLRTVAYRVGGRESGFAP
;
A
#
# COMPACT_ATOMS: atom_id res chain seq x y z
N LEU A 1 -6.27 -0.27 -7.07
CA LEU A 1 -7.50 0.40 -6.59
C LEU A 1 -7.24 1.49 -5.55
N ALA A 2 -6.24 1.36 -4.68
CA ALA A 2 -5.93 2.37 -3.66
C ALA A 2 -5.81 3.81 -4.20
N ALA A 3 -5.13 4.01 -5.33
CA ALA A 3 -4.99 5.34 -5.93
C ALA A 3 -6.34 6.02 -6.22
N ARG A 4 -7.34 5.26 -6.67
CA ARG A 4 -8.70 5.78 -6.91
C ARG A 4 -9.29 6.40 -5.64
N GLU A 5 -9.27 5.66 -4.53
CA GLU A 5 -9.86 6.15 -3.27
C GLU A 5 -9.08 7.35 -2.71
N VAL A 6 -7.75 7.32 -2.79
CA VAL A 6 -6.91 8.45 -2.37
C VAL A 6 -7.30 9.73 -3.13
N LEU A 7 -7.52 9.65 -4.44
CA LEU A 7 -7.84 10.81 -5.28
C LEU A 7 -9.23 11.43 -4.98
N ARG A 8 -10.12 10.73 -4.26
CA ARG A 8 -11.41 11.27 -3.81
C ARG A 8 -11.27 12.29 -2.68
N HIS A 9 -10.13 12.33 -2.00
CA HIS A 9 -9.85 13.31 -0.96
C HIS A 9 -9.41 14.65 -1.58
N PRO A 10 -10.14 15.76 -1.38
CA PRO A 10 -9.85 17.02 -2.06
C PRO A 10 -8.51 17.67 -1.63
N GLY A 11 -8.00 17.33 -0.45
CA GLY A 11 -6.70 17.81 0.03
C GLY A 11 -5.49 17.14 -0.63
N VAL A 12 -5.69 16.07 -1.42
CA VAL A 12 -4.59 15.35 -2.07
C VAL A 12 -4.05 16.15 -3.25
N ARG A 13 -2.78 16.54 -3.15
CA ARG A 13 -2.03 17.29 -4.17
C ARG A 13 -1.10 16.42 -5.02
N ARG A 14 -0.68 15.25 -4.50
CA ARG A 14 0.25 14.33 -5.16
C ARG A 14 0.06 12.92 -4.62
N VAL A 15 0.12 11.93 -5.50
CA VAL A 15 0.15 10.50 -5.17
C VAL A 15 1.33 9.89 -5.90
N ASP A 16 2.28 9.33 -5.17
CA ASP A 16 3.36 8.53 -5.76
C ASP A 16 3.02 7.05 -5.58
N VAL A 17 2.89 6.32 -6.70
CA VAL A 17 2.66 4.88 -6.72
C VAL A 17 3.98 4.20 -7.06
N VAL A 18 4.53 3.46 -6.10
CA VAL A 18 5.77 2.69 -6.29
C VAL A 18 5.38 1.25 -6.61
N GLU A 19 5.63 0.81 -7.83
CA GLU A 19 5.27 -0.52 -8.33
C GLU A 19 6.47 -1.14 -9.04
N LEU A 20 6.75 -2.41 -8.77
CA LEU A 20 7.85 -3.12 -9.40
C LEU A 20 7.45 -3.63 -10.79
N ASP A 21 6.21 -4.12 -10.94
CA ASP A 21 5.73 -4.72 -12.17
C ASP A 21 5.10 -3.67 -13.10
N THR A 22 5.79 -3.39 -14.21
CA THR A 22 5.29 -2.47 -15.25
C THR A 22 3.98 -2.96 -15.86
N GLY A 23 3.78 -4.27 -15.98
CA GLY A 23 2.57 -4.86 -16.55
C GLY A 23 1.33 -4.56 -15.72
N VAL A 24 1.45 -4.54 -14.38
CA VAL A 24 0.35 -4.15 -13.48
C VAL A 24 -0.08 -2.70 -13.73
N VAL A 25 0.89 -1.80 -13.92
CA VAL A 25 0.63 -0.39 -14.22
C VAL A 25 0.00 -0.23 -15.61
N ASP A 26 0.51 -0.95 -16.60
CA ASP A 26 0.00 -0.90 -17.97
C ASP A 26 -1.44 -1.38 -18.05
N LEU A 27 -1.76 -2.49 -17.38
CA LEU A 27 -3.13 -2.97 -17.23
C LEU A 27 -4.01 -1.93 -16.55
N ALA A 28 -3.56 -1.35 -15.42
CA ALA A 28 -4.33 -0.32 -14.73
C ALA A 28 -4.58 0.95 -15.59
N ARG A 29 -3.71 1.25 -16.55
CA ARG A 29 -3.83 2.43 -17.43
C ARG A 29 -4.64 2.18 -18.70
N HIS A 30 -4.51 1.00 -19.28
CA HIS A 30 -4.90 0.74 -20.66
C HIS A 30 -5.91 -0.40 -20.83
N ASP A 31 -5.97 -1.35 -19.90
CA ASP A 31 -7.01 -2.37 -19.95
C ASP A 31 -8.39 -1.73 -19.74
N PRO A 32 -9.38 -1.94 -20.63
CA PRO A 32 -10.68 -1.28 -20.53
C PRO A 32 -11.39 -1.53 -19.19
N ALA A 33 -11.43 -2.79 -18.74
CA ALA A 33 -12.14 -3.16 -17.53
C ALA A 33 -11.44 -2.62 -16.28
N LEU A 34 -10.11 -2.73 -16.20
CA LEU A 34 -9.36 -2.27 -15.02
C LEU A 34 -9.25 -0.75 -14.96
N SER A 35 -9.14 -0.07 -16.10
CA SER A 35 -9.09 1.39 -16.16
C SER A 35 -10.44 2.02 -15.86
N GLU A 36 -11.56 1.41 -16.29
CA GLU A 36 -12.90 1.81 -15.86
C GLU A 36 -13.09 1.57 -14.35
N LEU A 37 -12.70 0.38 -13.86
CA LEU A 37 -12.83 0.03 -12.46
C LEU A 37 -12.04 0.97 -11.53
N ASN A 38 -10.86 1.45 -11.97
CA ASN A 38 -10.08 2.43 -11.20
C ASN A 38 -10.44 3.90 -11.53
N THR A 39 -11.51 4.13 -12.29
CA THR A 39 -11.98 5.45 -12.76
C THR A 39 -10.85 6.29 -13.37
N HIS A 40 -10.01 5.63 -14.17
CA HIS A 40 -8.83 6.19 -14.82
C HIS A 40 -7.87 6.93 -13.86
N ALA A 41 -7.74 6.47 -12.61
CA ALA A 41 -6.90 7.09 -11.58
C ALA A 41 -5.47 7.34 -12.04
N TYR A 42 -4.89 6.43 -12.84
CA TYR A 42 -3.52 6.57 -13.33
C TYR A 42 -3.34 7.67 -14.39
N ARG A 43 -4.42 8.23 -14.95
CA ARG A 43 -4.40 9.39 -15.84
C ARG A 43 -4.54 10.72 -15.10
N ASP A 44 -4.83 10.71 -13.80
CA ASP A 44 -4.91 11.94 -13.00
C ASP A 44 -3.51 12.58 -12.90
N PRO A 45 -3.37 13.90 -13.18
CA PRO A 45 -2.08 14.59 -13.17
C PRO A 45 -1.39 14.61 -11.79
N ARG A 46 -2.13 14.32 -10.71
CA ARG A 46 -1.58 14.19 -9.35
C ARG A 46 -0.87 12.85 -9.14
N VAL A 47 -1.13 11.85 -9.99
CA VAL A 47 -0.54 10.51 -9.86
C VAL A 47 0.77 10.42 -10.63
N ARG A 48 1.82 10.00 -9.93
CA ARG A 48 3.14 9.70 -10.50
C ARG A 48 3.48 8.25 -10.19
N VAL A 49 3.81 7.49 -11.23
CA VAL A 49 4.22 6.10 -11.06
C VAL A 49 5.75 6.04 -11.06
N VAL A 50 6.30 5.33 -10.09
CA VAL A 50 7.73 5.03 -10.01
C VAL A 50 7.90 3.53 -10.15
N HIS A 51 8.55 3.10 -11.23
CA HIS A 51 8.84 1.70 -11.47
C HIS A 51 10.06 1.27 -10.66
N ALA A 52 9.84 0.72 -9.46
CA ALA A 52 10.92 0.36 -8.55
C ALA A 52 10.48 -0.67 -7.50
N ASP A 53 11.46 -1.42 -6.98
CA ASP A 53 11.30 -2.17 -5.73
C ASP A 53 11.12 -1.17 -4.57
N ALA A 54 10.00 -1.26 -3.86
CA ALA A 54 9.64 -0.33 -2.80
C ALA A 54 10.71 -0.23 -1.69
N PHE A 55 11.37 -1.36 -1.36
CA PHE A 55 12.42 -1.38 -0.35
C PHE A 55 13.62 -0.54 -0.81
N ARG A 56 14.10 -0.75 -2.04
CA ARG A 56 15.19 0.03 -2.63
C ARG A 56 14.81 1.50 -2.78
N TRP A 57 13.58 1.77 -3.22
CA TRP A 57 13.09 3.13 -3.39
C TRP A 57 13.06 3.89 -2.06
N LEU A 58 12.56 3.28 -0.98
CA LEU A 58 12.53 3.90 0.35
C LEU A 58 13.92 4.23 0.90
N ARG A 59 14.96 3.47 0.54
CA ARG A 59 16.35 3.80 0.93
C ARG A 59 16.87 5.08 0.27
N LEU A 60 16.35 5.42 -0.90
CA LEU A 60 16.80 6.58 -1.70
C LEU A 60 15.86 7.77 -1.60
N ALA A 61 14.61 7.55 -1.21
CA ALA A 61 13.58 8.57 -1.13
C ALA A 61 13.97 9.72 -0.17
N ARG A 62 13.78 10.95 -0.65
CA ARG A 62 13.99 12.19 0.13
C ARG A 62 12.68 12.92 0.44
N THR A 63 11.61 12.57 -0.26
CA THR A 63 10.27 13.15 -0.07
C THR A 63 9.69 12.72 1.27
N ARG A 64 8.87 13.59 1.86
CA ARG A 64 8.03 13.30 3.03
C ARG A 64 6.56 13.19 2.61
N TYR A 65 5.83 12.27 3.23
CA TYR A 65 4.42 11.98 2.94
C TYR A 65 3.57 12.11 4.21
N ASP A 66 2.40 12.72 4.07
CA ASP A 66 1.39 12.77 5.14
C ASP A 66 0.77 11.39 5.39
N VAL A 67 0.63 10.59 4.32
CA VAL A 67 0.08 9.23 4.37
C VAL A 67 0.90 8.31 3.48
N VAL A 68 1.26 7.14 4.01
CA VAL A 68 1.79 6.01 3.24
C VAL A 68 0.81 4.85 3.34
N ILE A 69 0.49 4.25 2.20
CA ILE A 69 -0.35 3.05 2.11
C ILE A 69 0.50 1.91 1.58
N SER A 70 0.69 0.89 2.41
CA SER A 70 1.37 -0.35 2.07
C SER A 70 0.31 -1.39 1.68
N ASP A 71 -0.12 -1.32 0.42
CA ASP A 71 -1.05 -2.25 -0.25
C ASP A 71 -0.26 -3.38 -0.92
N LEU A 72 0.41 -4.19 -0.10
CA LEU A 72 1.31 -5.24 -0.56
C LEU A 72 0.62 -6.61 -0.58
N PRO A 73 1.10 -7.56 -1.41
CA PRO A 73 0.60 -8.93 -1.42
C PRO A 73 0.71 -9.61 -0.05
N ASP A 74 -0.09 -10.65 0.18
CA ASP A 74 -0.16 -11.36 1.46
C ASP A 74 1.25 -11.69 2.02
N PRO A 75 1.53 -11.34 3.29
CA PRO A 75 2.85 -11.51 3.89
C PRO A 75 3.34 -12.97 3.92
N GLY A 76 2.41 -13.93 3.85
CA GLY A 76 2.68 -15.36 3.83
C GLY A 76 3.29 -15.88 2.52
N ILE A 77 3.44 -15.03 1.50
CA ILE A 77 4.08 -15.40 0.22
C ILE A 77 5.55 -14.95 0.23
N THR A 78 6.45 -15.91 0.04
CA THR A 78 7.90 -15.85 0.31
C THR A 78 8.69 -14.69 -0.32
N PRO A 79 8.38 -14.17 -1.53
CA PRO A 79 9.11 -13.03 -2.09
C PRO A 79 8.81 -11.69 -1.41
N SER A 80 7.62 -11.55 -0.80
CA SER A 80 7.13 -10.30 -0.21
C SER A 80 7.50 -10.13 1.26
N THR A 81 7.98 -11.19 1.93
CA THR A 81 8.19 -11.20 3.38
C THR A 81 9.19 -10.13 3.85
N LYS A 82 10.18 -9.76 3.01
CA LYS A 82 11.11 -8.65 3.31
C LYS A 82 10.41 -7.29 3.47
N LEU A 83 9.27 -7.10 2.80
CA LEU A 83 8.46 -5.88 2.85
C LEU A 83 7.60 -5.81 4.13
N TYR A 84 7.68 -6.83 4.98
CA TYR A 84 7.05 -6.90 6.30
C TYR A 84 8.09 -6.97 7.42
N SER A 85 9.32 -6.49 7.16
CA SER A 85 10.41 -6.45 8.14
C SER A 85 10.41 -5.15 8.95
N GLN A 86 11.03 -5.18 10.12
CA GLN A 86 11.29 -3.97 10.91
C GLN A 86 12.10 -2.93 10.12
N GLU A 87 13.04 -3.38 9.29
CA GLU A 87 13.82 -2.47 8.44
C GLU A 87 12.93 -1.75 7.43
N PHE A 88 12.04 -2.47 6.74
CA PHE A 88 11.11 -1.86 5.79
C PHE A 88 10.22 -0.80 6.45
N TYR A 89 9.65 -1.11 7.61
CA TYR A 89 8.84 -0.15 8.35
C TYR A 89 9.66 1.02 8.89
N GLY A 90 10.89 0.77 9.36
CA GLY A 90 11.81 1.82 9.77
C GLY A 90 12.25 2.73 8.62
N LEU A 91 12.32 2.23 7.39
CA LEU A 91 12.53 3.06 6.20
C LEU A 91 11.26 3.85 5.84
N THR A 92 10.10 3.24 6.02
CA THR A 92 8.81 3.91 5.80
C THR A 92 8.59 5.06 6.78
N THR A 93 8.96 4.90 8.05
CA THR A 93 8.86 5.99 9.04
C THR A 93 9.73 7.18 8.67
N ARG A 94 10.89 6.96 8.02
CA ARG A 94 11.75 8.05 7.55
C ARG A 94 11.11 8.89 6.46
N VAL A 95 10.19 8.34 5.66
CA VAL A 95 9.50 9.12 4.62
C VAL A 95 8.17 9.69 5.11
N LEU A 96 7.75 9.42 6.35
CA LEU A 96 6.57 10.06 6.93
C LEU A 96 6.90 11.47 7.41
N ALA A 97 5.99 12.41 7.13
CA ALA A 97 5.99 13.72 7.75
C ALA A 97 5.65 13.61 9.25
N ASP A 98 5.91 14.68 10.00
CA ASP A 98 5.50 14.77 11.40
C ASP A 98 3.97 14.65 11.50
N GLY A 99 3.51 13.71 12.33
CA GLY A 99 2.08 13.40 12.41
C GLY A 99 1.52 12.66 11.19
N GLY A 100 2.37 12.11 10.32
CA GLY A 100 1.96 11.25 9.21
C GLY A 100 1.34 9.93 9.66
N ARG A 101 0.73 9.19 8.72
CA ARG A 101 0.07 7.90 8.98
C ARG A 101 0.56 6.83 8.02
N LEU A 102 0.72 5.62 8.53
CA LEU A 102 0.97 4.41 7.75
C LEU A 102 -0.24 3.47 7.87
N ALA A 103 -0.79 3.07 6.74
CA ALA A 103 -1.76 1.98 6.65
C ALA A 103 -1.09 0.77 5.99
N VAL A 104 -1.25 -0.43 6.57
CA VAL A 104 -0.63 -1.66 6.07
C VAL A 104 -1.70 -2.74 5.92
N HIS A 105 -1.74 -3.40 4.77
CA HIS A 105 -2.49 -4.63 4.61
C HIS A 105 -1.80 -5.77 5.37
N ALA A 106 -2.41 -6.24 6.46
CA ALA A 106 -1.83 -7.24 7.36
C ALA A 106 -2.37 -8.68 7.13
N GLY A 107 -3.04 -8.92 6.00
CA GLY A 107 -3.62 -10.23 5.68
C GLY A 107 -4.95 -10.54 6.39
N PRO A 108 -5.53 -11.72 6.13
CA PRO A 108 -6.87 -12.05 6.59
C PRO A 108 -6.88 -12.50 8.05
N LEU A 109 -7.38 -11.66 8.96
CA LEU A 109 -7.44 -11.96 10.40
C LEU A 109 -8.26 -13.23 10.74
N ALA A 110 -9.31 -13.53 9.97
CA ALA A 110 -10.18 -14.67 10.23
C ALA A 110 -9.51 -16.03 9.94
N THR A 111 -8.71 -16.11 8.89
CA THR A 111 -8.10 -17.38 8.43
C THR A 111 -6.60 -17.47 8.74
N ARG A 112 -5.92 -16.33 8.91
CA ARG A 112 -4.47 -16.26 9.20
C ARG A 112 -4.17 -15.25 10.33
N PRO A 113 -4.75 -15.41 11.54
CA PRO A 113 -4.58 -14.46 12.63
C PRO A 113 -3.12 -14.26 13.06
N ARG A 114 -2.29 -15.31 12.98
CA ARG A 114 -0.86 -15.21 13.31
C ARG A 114 -0.14 -14.24 12.39
N VAL A 115 -0.42 -14.26 11.08
CA VAL A 115 0.21 -13.35 10.11
C VAL A 115 -0.15 -11.91 10.46
N PHE A 116 -1.43 -11.64 10.71
CA PHE A 116 -1.93 -10.32 11.11
C PHE A 116 -1.21 -9.78 12.34
N TRP A 117 -1.14 -10.57 13.41
CA TRP A 117 -0.50 -10.14 14.66
C TRP A 117 1.03 -10.05 14.55
N THR A 118 1.68 -10.86 13.70
CA THR A 118 3.10 -10.70 13.41
C THR A 118 3.39 -9.37 12.71
N VAL A 119 2.57 -8.98 11.73
CA VAL A 119 2.70 -7.68 11.06
C VAL A 119 2.54 -6.53 12.06
N GLU A 120 1.51 -6.61 12.91
CA GLU A 120 1.24 -5.61 13.95
C GLU A 120 2.41 -5.48 14.95
N ALA A 121 2.91 -6.61 15.45
CA ALA A 121 4.05 -6.64 16.36
C ALA A 121 5.31 -6.07 15.71
N THR A 122 5.52 -6.33 14.42
CA THR A 122 6.67 -5.80 13.67
C THR A 122 6.57 -4.28 13.50
N LEU A 123 5.37 -3.74 13.24
CA LEU A 123 5.14 -2.29 13.20
C LEU A 123 5.46 -1.64 14.55
N ARG A 124 5.00 -2.24 15.66
CA ARG A 124 5.34 -1.75 17.01
C ARG A 124 6.84 -1.78 17.28
N ALA A 125 7.51 -2.86 16.89
CA ALA A 125 8.95 -2.99 17.07
C ALA A 125 9.75 -1.99 16.22
N ALA A 126 9.19 -1.50 15.10
CA ALA A 126 9.74 -0.39 14.33
C ALA A 126 9.45 1.00 14.93
N GLY A 127 8.84 1.07 16.12
CA GLY A 127 8.56 2.30 16.85
C GLY A 127 7.22 2.98 16.52
N LEU A 128 6.34 2.31 15.76
CA LEU A 128 5.03 2.86 15.41
C LEU A 128 3.99 2.59 16.52
N ARG A 129 3.13 3.57 16.77
CA ARG A 129 1.88 3.35 17.50
C ARG A 129 0.83 2.80 16.53
N THR A 130 0.29 1.63 16.83
CA THR A 130 -0.62 0.90 15.96
C THR A 130 -2.03 0.87 16.53
N VAL A 131 -3.02 0.96 15.64
CA VAL A 131 -4.43 0.66 15.90
C VAL A 131 -4.83 -0.41 14.91
N ALA A 132 -4.93 -1.65 15.38
CA ALA A 132 -5.36 -2.77 14.56
C ALA A 132 -6.88 -2.70 14.34
N TYR A 133 -7.32 -2.86 13.09
CA TYR A 133 -8.73 -2.93 12.75
C TYR A 133 -8.95 -3.97 11.65
N ARG A 134 -10.20 -4.44 11.55
CA ARG A 134 -10.68 -5.26 10.45
C ARG A 134 -11.84 -4.56 9.78
N VAL A 135 -11.93 -4.67 8.47
CA VAL A 135 -13.12 -4.28 7.71
C VAL A 135 -13.72 -5.57 7.17
N GLY A 136 -15.02 -5.79 7.43
CA GLY A 136 -15.73 -6.86 6.74
C GLY A 136 -15.85 -6.50 5.26
N GLY A 137 -15.42 -7.39 4.38
CA GLY A 137 -15.84 -7.29 2.99
C GLY A 137 -17.36 -7.51 2.94
N ARG A 138 -18.09 -6.72 2.14
CA ARG A 138 -19.29 -7.29 1.53
C ARG A 138 -18.77 -8.44 0.67
N GLU A 139 -19.34 -9.63 0.81
CA GLU A 139 -19.04 -10.71 -0.14
C GLU A 139 -19.27 -10.11 -1.54
N SER A 140 -18.20 -9.90 -2.30
CA SER A 140 -18.33 -9.71 -3.73
C SER A 140 -18.86 -11.05 -4.22
N GLY A 141 -20.17 -11.13 -4.41
CA GLY A 141 -20.82 -12.29 -4.98
C GLY A 141 -20.27 -12.52 -6.38
N PHE A 142 -19.16 -13.25 -6.47
CA PHE A 142 -18.94 -14.14 -7.58
C PHE A 142 -19.88 -15.32 -7.33
N ALA A 143 -21.13 -15.14 -7.77
CA ALA A 143 -22.00 -16.29 -7.97
C ALA A 143 -21.38 -17.14 -9.09
N PRO A 144 -21.37 -18.48 -8.95
CA PRO A 144 -20.94 -19.39 -10.02
C PRO A 144 -21.87 -19.32 -11.24
#